data_AF-A0A2G9YU44-F1
#
_entry.id   AF-A0A2G9YU44-F1
#
_cell.length_a   1.000
_cell.length_b   1.000
_cell.length_c   1.000
_cell.angle_alpha   90.00
_cell.angle_beta   90.00
_cell.angle_gamma   90.00
#
_symmetry.space_group_name_H-M   'P 1'
#
loop_
_entity.id
_entity.type
_entity.pdbx_description
1 polymer ?
#
loop_
_entity_poly.entity_id
_entity_poly.type
_entity_poly.pdbx_seq_one_letter_code
_entity_poly.pdbx_strand_id
1 'polypeptide(L)'
;MKGKLDERKVAELKEKKEKGLNLVILISISELTELEGTDSAHRYENIRMLTEAGVPAIAYIRPMMPPFNTSEEVIGKIFSQLKEAGCTSAVASGFRGDEALVERLSPDERVQWAMRVKVMPGEIFKRIKKYAEANNIQLFTRTACAVSAATGGERTYNPYYNSPNLVKCTELNCPIQDTCAPLSEPKEGSLELIKRLGFDVEFVPSANGKACGVSGEDRLRCPSCCTTCYFSSNIPHLLVRGNVNLGDLAFIRFTTGMMAMQPGRNDDGSKEIGKITFPDYPEIDNAQALNSWWPLSRNIEKCFGCKYCIVSEYYNETKKNTDVGFPPSELVDRMFAKNKK
;
A
#
# COMPACT_ATOMS: atom_id res chain seq x y z
N MET A 1 -24.71 3.71 9.86
CA MET A 1 -23.42 3.31 10.45
C MET A 1 -22.30 3.65 9.46
N LYS A 2 -21.18 4.23 9.91
CA LYS A 2 -20.03 4.53 9.04
C LYS A 2 -19.52 3.24 8.39
N GLY A 3 -19.05 3.31 7.13
CA GLY A 3 -18.45 2.17 6.42
C GLY A 3 -19.40 1.06 5.98
N LYS A 4 -20.67 1.04 6.40
CA LYS A 4 -21.67 0.09 5.90
C LYS A 4 -22.09 0.45 4.47
N LEU A 5 -22.09 -0.53 3.57
CA LEU A 5 -22.62 -0.38 2.22
C LEU A 5 -24.13 -0.60 2.22
N ASP A 6 -24.82 0.08 1.31
CA ASP A 6 -26.21 -0.17 0.98
C ASP A 6 -26.32 -0.76 -0.44
N GLU A 7 -27.48 -1.33 -0.76
CA GLU A 7 -27.73 -1.95 -2.07
C GLU A 7 -27.49 -0.98 -3.23
N ARG A 8 -27.86 0.30 -3.05
CA ARG A 8 -27.65 1.34 -4.04
C ARG A 8 -26.16 1.54 -4.34
N LYS A 9 -25.31 1.60 -3.31
CA LYS A 9 -23.87 1.76 -3.47
C LYS A 9 -23.25 0.53 -4.12
N VAL A 10 -23.69 -0.67 -3.75
CA VAL A 10 -23.22 -1.92 -4.38
C VAL A 10 -23.61 -1.96 -5.86
N ALA A 11 -24.84 -1.57 -6.22
CA ALA A 11 -25.29 -1.46 -7.61
C ALA A 11 -24.46 -0.44 -8.40
N GLU A 12 -24.16 0.73 -7.83
CA GLU A 12 -23.29 1.74 -8.46
C GLU A 12 -21.87 1.19 -8.73
N LEU A 13 -21.29 0.46 -7.77
CA LEU A 13 -19.96 -0.14 -7.92
C LEU A 13 -19.96 -1.22 -9.00
N LYS A 14 -21.01 -2.05 -9.04
CA LYS A 14 -21.21 -3.05 -10.09
C LYS A 14 -21.30 -2.40 -11.47
N GLU A 15 -22.14 -1.38 -11.63
CA GLU A 15 -22.31 -0.66 -12.90
C GLU A 15 -20.98 -0.06 -13.38
N LYS A 16 -20.19 0.56 -12.49
CA LYS A 16 -18.88 1.11 -12.85
C LYS A 16 -17.92 0.02 -13.36
N LYS A 17 -17.90 -1.13 -12.69
CA LYS A 17 -17.08 -2.27 -13.11
C LYS A 17 -17.54 -2.79 -14.48
N GLU A 18 -18.84 -2.94 -14.69
CA GLU A 18 -19.41 -3.39 -15.96
C GLU A 18 -19.13 -2.41 -17.11
N LYS A 19 -19.00 -1.12 -16.82
CA LYS A 19 -18.52 -0.10 -17.76
C LYS A 19 -17.01 -0.11 -18.02
N GLY A 20 -16.28 -1.08 -17.46
CA GLY A 20 -14.85 -1.26 -17.70
C GLY A 20 -13.92 -0.58 -16.69
N LEU A 21 -14.44 -0.05 -15.57
CA LEU A 21 -13.57 0.45 -14.50
C LEU A 21 -12.92 -0.73 -13.77
N ASN A 22 -11.58 -0.77 -13.75
CA ASN A 22 -10.83 -1.68 -12.90
C ASN A 22 -11.02 -1.30 -11.43
N LEU A 23 -11.94 -2.01 -10.76
CA LEU A 23 -12.42 -1.70 -9.43
C LEU A 23 -12.11 -2.83 -8.46
N VAL A 24 -11.56 -2.48 -7.30
CA VAL A 24 -11.36 -3.36 -6.15
C VAL A 24 -11.77 -2.63 -4.89
N ILE A 25 -12.49 -3.30 -4.01
CA ILE A 25 -12.88 -2.77 -2.70
C ILE A 25 -12.05 -3.44 -1.62
N LEU A 26 -11.32 -2.64 -0.84
CA LEU A 26 -10.56 -3.12 0.31
C LEU A 26 -11.41 -2.94 1.58
N ILE A 27 -11.71 -4.02 2.29
CA ILE A 27 -12.49 -3.97 3.51
C ILE A 27 -11.58 -4.33 4.68
N SER A 28 -11.35 -3.36 5.58
CA SER A 28 -10.50 -3.58 6.76
C SER A 28 -11.18 -4.56 7.71
N ILE A 29 -10.46 -5.60 8.14
CA ILE A 29 -10.89 -6.58 9.14
C ILE A 29 -9.87 -6.57 10.27
N SER A 30 -10.30 -6.28 11.50
CA SER A 30 -9.41 -6.17 12.65
C SER A 30 -9.90 -6.93 13.86
N GLU A 31 -11.22 -7.15 14.02
CA GLU A 31 -11.80 -7.66 15.27
C GLU A 31 -11.43 -6.83 16.52
N LEU A 32 -11.10 -5.54 16.34
CA LEU A 32 -10.75 -4.62 17.42
C LEU A 32 -11.94 -3.74 17.84
N THR A 33 -13.12 -4.36 18.02
CA THR A 33 -14.40 -3.67 18.25
C THR A 33 -14.34 -2.63 19.36
N GLU A 34 -13.66 -2.93 20.48
CA GLU A 34 -13.52 -2.01 21.62
C GLU A 34 -12.65 -0.79 21.29
N LEU A 35 -11.52 -0.98 20.62
CA LEU A 35 -10.60 0.11 20.24
C LEU A 35 -11.17 0.98 19.12
N GLU A 36 -11.99 0.39 18.25
CA GLU A 36 -12.59 1.07 17.10
C GLU A 36 -13.95 1.70 17.43
N GLY A 37 -14.56 1.33 18.56
CA GLY A 37 -15.89 1.76 18.95
C GLY A 37 -16.98 1.37 17.94
N THR A 38 -16.75 0.31 17.16
CA THR A 38 -17.69 -0.17 16.13
C THR A 38 -17.59 -1.68 15.95
N ASP A 39 -18.73 -2.34 15.83
CA ASP A 39 -18.80 -3.78 15.58
C ASP A 39 -18.24 -4.18 14.20
N SER A 40 -17.76 -5.41 14.07
CA SER A 40 -17.15 -5.94 12.85
C SER A 40 -18.14 -6.63 11.89
N ALA A 41 -19.38 -6.97 12.31
CA ALA A 41 -20.30 -7.77 11.50
C ALA A 41 -20.62 -7.16 10.13
N HIS A 42 -20.77 -5.83 10.07
CA HIS A 42 -21.05 -5.13 8.83
C HIS A 42 -19.94 -5.21 7.78
N ARG A 43 -18.70 -5.51 8.20
CA ARG A 43 -17.56 -5.64 7.29
C ARG A 43 -17.66 -6.95 6.52
N TYR A 44 -18.01 -8.04 7.21
CA TYR A 44 -18.31 -9.32 6.57
C TYR A 44 -19.54 -9.23 5.68
N GLU A 45 -20.59 -8.54 6.13
CA GLU A 45 -21.77 -8.29 5.32
C GLU A 45 -21.46 -7.49 4.04
N ASN A 46 -20.63 -6.45 4.14
CA ASN A 46 -20.16 -5.73 2.95
C ASN A 46 -19.42 -6.65 1.97
N ILE A 47 -18.56 -7.56 2.46
CA ILE A 47 -17.86 -8.54 1.61
C ILE A 47 -18.87 -9.45 0.91
N ARG A 48 -19.88 -9.95 1.64
CA ARG A 48 -20.94 -10.79 1.10
C ARG A 48 -21.69 -10.09 -0.03
N MET A 49 -22.20 -8.87 0.23
CA MET A 49 -22.93 -8.07 -0.75
C MET A 49 -22.11 -7.79 -2.02
N LEU A 50 -20.82 -7.48 -1.87
CA LEU A 50 -19.94 -7.21 -3.01
C LEU A 50 -19.65 -8.48 -3.82
N THR A 51 -19.38 -9.59 -3.13
CA THR A 51 -19.14 -10.90 -3.77
C THR A 51 -20.36 -11.34 -4.57
N GLU A 52 -21.56 -11.26 -3.99
CA GLU A 52 -22.83 -11.59 -4.67
C GLU A 52 -23.09 -10.69 -5.89
N ALA A 53 -22.67 -9.42 -5.83
CA ALA A 53 -22.75 -8.49 -6.95
C ALA A 53 -21.64 -8.67 -8.01
N GLY A 54 -20.69 -9.59 -7.78
CA GLY A 54 -19.54 -9.80 -8.65
C GLY A 54 -18.52 -8.65 -8.61
N VAL A 55 -18.53 -7.82 -7.57
CA VAL A 55 -17.55 -6.74 -7.35
C VAL A 55 -16.39 -7.29 -6.53
N PRO A 56 -15.12 -7.24 -7.02
CA PRO A 56 -13.99 -7.75 -6.27
C PRO A 56 -13.82 -7.08 -4.91
N ALA A 57 -13.90 -7.87 -3.85
CA ALA A 57 -13.65 -7.46 -2.47
C ALA A 57 -12.42 -8.21 -1.92
N ILE A 58 -11.52 -7.47 -1.28
CA ILE A 58 -10.34 -8.03 -0.60
C ILE A 58 -10.46 -7.74 0.88
N ALA A 59 -10.45 -8.79 1.68
CA ALA A 59 -10.36 -8.66 3.13
C ALA A 59 -8.96 -8.15 3.52
N TYR A 60 -8.87 -6.94 4.05
CA TYR A 60 -7.63 -6.35 4.50
C TYR A 60 -7.49 -6.53 6.00
N ILE A 61 -6.84 -7.62 6.41
CA ILE A 61 -6.70 -8.02 7.81
C ILE A 61 -5.68 -7.09 8.49
N ARG A 62 -6.17 -5.98 9.03
CA ARG A 62 -5.40 -4.91 9.65
C ARG A 62 -6.26 -3.96 10.53
N PRO A 63 -5.65 -3.36 11.57
CA PRO A 63 -4.31 -3.70 12.08
C PRO A 63 -4.36 -5.04 12.83
N MET A 64 -3.27 -5.80 12.79
CA MET A 64 -3.06 -6.89 13.74
C MET A 64 -2.24 -6.33 14.91
N MET A 65 -2.77 -6.45 16.13
CA MET A 65 -2.24 -5.88 17.37
C MET A 65 -2.20 -6.98 18.44
N PRO A 66 -1.02 -7.57 18.71
CA PRO A 66 -0.88 -8.48 19.84
C PRO A 66 -1.06 -7.75 21.18
N PRO A 67 -1.68 -8.39 22.18
CA PRO A 67 -2.33 -9.71 22.13
C PRO A 67 -3.80 -9.67 21.64
N PHE A 68 -4.34 -8.47 21.38
CA PHE A 68 -5.76 -8.18 21.22
C PHE A 68 -6.50 -8.99 20.15
N ASN A 69 -5.93 -9.16 18.95
CA ASN A 69 -6.61 -9.82 17.83
C ASN A 69 -5.77 -10.90 17.14
N THR A 70 -4.77 -11.43 17.84
CA THR A 70 -3.78 -12.34 17.26
C THR A 70 -3.87 -13.77 17.77
N SER A 71 -4.88 -14.11 18.58
CA SER A 71 -5.07 -15.47 19.11
C SER A 71 -5.53 -16.46 18.02
N GLU A 72 -5.38 -17.76 18.28
CA GLU A 72 -5.89 -18.83 17.38
C GLU A 72 -7.40 -18.69 17.17
N GLU A 73 -8.14 -18.42 18.24
CA GLU A 73 -9.60 -18.23 18.22
C GLU A 73 -10.02 -17.05 17.33
N VAL A 74 -9.42 -15.87 17.54
CA VAL A 74 -9.79 -14.67 16.77
C VAL A 74 -9.43 -14.82 15.30
N ILE A 75 -8.24 -15.34 14.98
CA ILE A 75 -7.84 -15.55 13.59
C ILE A 75 -8.72 -16.62 12.94
N GLY A 76 -9.02 -17.71 13.63
CA GLY A 76 -9.93 -18.75 13.14
C GLY A 76 -11.33 -18.19 12.83
N LYS A 77 -11.87 -17.36 13.74
CA LYS A 77 -13.14 -16.66 13.54
C LYS A 77 -13.11 -15.76 12.30
N ILE A 78 -12.08 -14.93 12.13
CA ILE A 78 -11.92 -14.06 10.95
C ILE A 78 -12.06 -14.88 9.66
N PHE A 79 -11.26 -15.94 9.51
CA PHE A 79 -11.26 -16.71 8.27
C PHE A 79 -12.54 -17.51 8.05
N SER A 80 -13.19 -18.00 9.11
CA SER A 80 -14.51 -18.64 9.01
C SER A 80 -15.56 -17.67 8.48
N GLN A 81 -15.64 -16.47 9.06
CA GLN A 81 -16.60 -15.45 8.64
C GLN A 81 -16.30 -14.92 7.23
N LEU A 82 -15.03 -14.82 6.86
CA LEU A 82 -14.65 -14.47 5.48
C LEU A 82 -15.11 -15.53 4.47
N LYS A 83 -14.98 -16.82 4.81
CA LYS A 83 -15.47 -17.92 3.97
C LYS A 83 -16.98 -17.89 3.83
N GLU A 84 -17.70 -17.69 4.94
CA GLU A 84 -19.17 -17.54 4.94
C GLU A 84 -19.62 -16.34 4.08
N ALA A 85 -18.86 -15.25 4.10
CA ALA A 85 -19.11 -14.08 3.25
C ALA A 85 -18.69 -14.27 1.76
N GLY A 86 -18.17 -15.44 1.38
CA GLY A 86 -17.74 -15.74 0.01
C GLY A 86 -16.41 -15.07 -0.39
N CYS A 87 -15.62 -14.59 0.57
CA CYS A 87 -14.35 -13.94 0.30
C CYS A 87 -13.33 -14.93 -0.30
N THR A 88 -12.70 -14.55 -1.41
CA THR A 88 -11.70 -15.41 -2.09
C THR A 88 -10.26 -14.94 -1.87
N SER A 89 -10.06 -13.71 -1.42
CA SER A 89 -8.73 -13.11 -1.26
C SER A 89 -8.62 -12.28 0.01
N ALA A 90 -7.50 -12.44 0.71
CA ALA A 90 -7.19 -11.66 1.90
C ALA A 90 -5.76 -11.11 1.83
N VAL A 91 -5.57 -9.93 2.40
CA VAL A 91 -4.25 -9.34 2.64
C VAL A 91 -4.03 -9.26 4.14
N ALA A 92 -3.01 -9.93 4.64
CA ALA A 92 -2.53 -9.76 6.01
C ALA A 92 -1.14 -9.16 5.97
N SER A 93 -0.98 -7.93 6.45
CA SER A 93 0.31 -7.26 6.43
C SER A 93 0.46 -6.33 7.63
N GLY A 94 1.67 -6.21 8.16
CA GLY A 94 2.09 -5.21 9.15
C GLY A 94 1.35 -5.17 10.48
N PHE A 95 2.05 -5.62 11.53
CA PHE A 95 1.59 -5.63 12.91
C PHE A 95 1.92 -4.32 13.60
N ARG A 96 0.93 -3.72 14.25
CA ARG A 96 1.16 -2.61 15.18
C ARG A 96 1.41 -3.22 16.55
N GLY A 97 2.59 -2.94 17.11
CA GLY A 97 2.82 -3.34 18.49
C GLY A 97 2.04 -2.44 19.44
N ASP A 98 1.94 -2.90 20.68
CA ASP A 98 1.15 -2.30 21.77
C ASP A 98 1.47 -0.81 21.97
N GLU A 99 0.46 0.06 21.86
CA GLU A 99 0.59 1.52 22.07
C GLU A 99 1.13 1.85 23.47
N ALA A 100 0.77 1.07 24.49
CA ALA A 100 1.29 1.25 25.85
C ALA A 100 2.79 0.92 25.97
N LEU A 101 3.31 0.08 25.08
CA LEU A 101 4.74 -0.17 24.95
C LEU A 101 5.43 1.00 24.23
N VAL A 102 4.81 1.55 23.18
CA VAL A 102 5.36 2.68 22.39
C VAL A 102 5.53 3.93 23.24
N GLU A 103 4.59 4.20 24.14
CA GLU A 103 4.66 5.36 25.04
C GLU A 103 5.86 5.29 25.99
N ARG A 104 6.34 4.08 26.33
CA ARG A 104 7.50 3.86 27.21
C ARG A 104 8.85 3.89 26.48
N LEU A 105 8.85 3.94 25.16
CA LEU A 105 10.07 4.01 24.35
C LEU A 105 10.64 5.43 24.34
N SER A 106 11.96 5.56 24.37
CA SER A 106 12.68 6.81 24.10
C SER A 106 12.42 7.31 22.66
N PRO A 107 12.65 8.60 22.35
CA PRO A 107 12.43 9.14 21.00
C PRO A 107 13.13 8.34 19.88
N ASP A 108 14.38 7.93 20.08
CA ASP A 108 15.13 7.12 19.11
C ASP A 108 14.56 5.70 19.01
N GLU A 109 14.14 5.11 20.12
CA GLU A 109 13.44 3.82 20.13
C GLU A 109 12.07 3.89 19.48
N ARG A 110 11.37 5.03 19.55
CA ARG A 110 10.09 5.25 18.84
C ARG A 110 10.30 5.33 17.34
N VAL A 111 11.38 5.95 16.88
CA VAL A 111 11.76 5.96 15.45
C VAL A 111 12.11 4.54 15.00
N GLN A 112 12.95 3.83 15.75
CA GLN A 112 13.26 2.42 15.50
C GLN A 112 12.00 1.54 15.55
N TRP A 113 11.06 1.84 16.44
CA TRP A 113 9.81 1.12 16.60
C TRP A 113 8.82 1.38 15.47
N ALA A 114 8.63 2.64 15.06
CA ALA A 114 7.84 3.01 13.90
C ALA A 114 8.30 2.25 12.63
N MET A 115 9.62 2.05 12.52
CA MET A 115 10.25 1.21 11.49
C MET A 115 9.97 -0.31 11.69
N ARG A 116 9.75 -0.78 12.93
CA ARG A 116 9.38 -2.19 13.29
C ARG A 116 7.91 -2.55 13.01
N VAL A 117 6.98 -1.58 12.95
CA VAL A 117 5.51 -1.76 12.86
C VAL A 117 4.97 -2.42 11.56
N LYS A 118 5.82 -3.08 10.76
CA LYS A 118 5.42 -3.76 9.53
C LYS A 118 5.81 -5.23 9.45
N VAL A 119 6.48 -5.79 10.46
CA VAL A 119 6.92 -7.19 10.47
C VAL A 119 5.89 -8.06 11.19
N MET A 120 5.41 -9.12 10.53
CA MET A 120 4.50 -10.10 11.11
C MET A 120 5.32 -11.18 11.85
N PRO A 121 5.10 -11.40 13.15
CA PRO A 121 5.76 -12.50 13.87
C PRO A 121 5.52 -13.84 13.18
N GLY A 122 6.55 -14.68 13.07
CA GLY A 122 6.49 -15.93 12.30
C GLY A 122 5.39 -16.89 12.77
N GLU A 123 5.18 -17.00 14.09
CA GLU A 123 4.09 -17.76 14.70
C GLU A 123 2.71 -17.30 14.19
N ILE A 124 2.48 -15.98 14.18
CA ILE A 124 1.20 -15.40 13.78
C ILE A 124 1.01 -15.54 12.27
N PHE A 125 2.08 -15.39 11.48
CA PHE A 125 2.04 -15.68 10.05
C PHE A 125 1.63 -17.13 9.78
N LYS A 126 2.24 -18.11 10.46
CA LYS A 126 1.90 -19.53 10.30
C LYS A 126 0.43 -19.80 10.61
N ARG A 127 -0.09 -19.18 11.68
CA ARG A 127 -1.51 -19.25 12.06
C ARG A 127 -2.44 -18.66 11.00
N ILE A 128 -2.17 -17.44 10.52
CA ILE A 128 -2.95 -16.79 9.46
C ILE A 128 -2.94 -17.64 8.19
N LYS A 129 -1.77 -18.13 7.77
CA LYS A 129 -1.61 -18.99 6.60
C LYS A 129 -2.44 -20.27 6.72
N LYS A 130 -2.32 -20.98 7.85
CA LYS A 130 -3.10 -22.20 8.14
C LYS A 130 -4.60 -21.97 7.96
N TYR A 131 -5.13 -20.89 8.53
CA TYR A 131 -6.56 -20.59 8.43
C TYR A 131 -6.99 -20.09 7.06
N ALA A 132 -6.13 -19.36 6.34
CA ALA A 132 -6.38 -19.00 4.95
C ALA A 132 -6.51 -20.25 4.06
N GLU A 133 -5.57 -21.18 4.18
CA GLU A 133 -5.57 -22.45 3.44
C GLU A 133 -6.79 -23.31 3.79
N ALA A 134 -7.09 -23.50 5.08
CA ALA A 134 -8.25 -24.28 5.53
C ALA A 134 -9.59 -23.72 5.02
N ASN A 135 -9.64 -22.44 4.67
CA ASN A 135 -10.83 -21.76 4.18
C ASN A 135 -10.79 -21.46 2.68
N ASN A 136 -9.79 -21.95 1.94
CA ASN A 136 -9.58 -21.69 0.51
C ASN A 136 -9.54 -20.19 0.15
N ILE A 137 -8.91 -19.37 1.00
CA ILE A 137 -8.74 -17.93 0.79
C ILE A 137 -7.31 -17.67 0.33
N GLN A 138 -7.14 -17.05 -0.84
CA GLN A 138 -5.82 -16.66 -1.33
C GLN A 138 -5.25 -15.55 -0.44
N LEU A 139 -4.16 -15.87 0.26
CA LEU A 139 -3.48 -14.94 1.14
C LEU A 139 -2.39 -14.17 0.39
N PHE A 140 -2.33 -12.87 0.63
CA PHE A 140 -1.25 -11.99 0.20
C PHE A 140 -0.67 -11.25 1.41
N THR A 141 0.64 -10.98 1.38
CA THR A 141 1.32 -10.14 2.39
C THR A 141 1.39 -8.67 1.99
N ARG A 142 0.85 -8.34 0.81
CA ARG A 142 1.03 -7.05 0.13
C ARG A 142 -0.25 -6.64 -0.57
N THR A 143 -0.76 -5.44 -0.26
CA THR A 143 -1.95 -4.88 -0.91
C THR A 143 -1.79 -4.77 -2.42
N ALA A 144 -0.63 -4.34 -2.92
CA ALA A 144 -0.39 -4.18 -4.35
C ALA A 144 -0.48 -5.52 -5.12
N CYS A 145 -0.01 -6.62 -4.53
CA CYS A 145 -0.10 -7.95 -5.13
C CYS A 145 -1.56 -8.41 -5.23
N ALA A 146 -2.32 -8.26 -4.15
CA ALA A 146 -3.72 -8.66 -4.13
C ALA A 146 -4.59 -7.82 -5.08
N VAL A 147 -4.36 -6.50 -5.13
CA VAL A 147 -5.05 -5.62 -6.08
C VAL A 147 -4.73 -5.99 -7.52
N SER A 148 -3.48 -6.32 -7.83
CA SER A 148 -3.09 -6.71 -9.19
C SER A 148 -3.73 -8.04 -9.59
N ALA A 149 -3.69 -9.04 -8.71
CA ALA A 149 -4.38 -10.30 -8.93
C ALA A 149 -5.91 -10.11 -9.13
N ALA A 150 -6.55 -9.29 -8.29
CA ALA A 150 -7.99 -9.04 -8.35
C ALA A 150 -8.43 -8.20 -9.57
N THR A 151 -7.52 -7.43 -10.17
CA THR A 151 -7.77 -6.64 -11.38
C THR A 151 -7.32 -7.33 -12.67
N GLY A 152 -6.83 -8.58 -12.60
CA GLY A 152 -6.26 -9.28 -13.75
C GLY A 152 -4.95 -8.69 -14.24
N GLY A 153 -4.26 -7.89 -13.41
CA GLY A 153 -2.96 -7.34 -13.74
C GLY A 153 -1.90 -8.42 -13.73
N GLU A 154 -1.13 -8.51 -14.81
CA GLU A 154 0.00 -9.44 -14.92
C GLU A 154 1.14 -9.06 -13.99
N ARG A 155 1.24 -7.81 -13.56
CA ARG A 155 2.34 -7.34 -12.69
C ARG A 155 1.80 -6.56 -11.52
N THR A 156 2.51 -6.62 -10.40
CA THR A 156 2.22 -5.74 -9.27
C THR A 156 2.64 -4.31 -9.59
N TYR A 157 1.82 -3.34 -9.20
CA TYR A 157 2.14 -1.91 -9.24
C TYR A 157 3.26 -1.51 -8.27
N ASN A 158 3.61 -2.39 -7.32
CA ASN A 158 4.69 -2.18 -6.36
C ASN A 158 5.50 -3.45 -6.06
N PRO A 159 6.29 -3.90 -7.04
CA PRO A 159 7.04 -5.13 -6.92
C PRO A 159 8.25 -4.99 -6.01
N TYR A 160 8.36 -5.90 -5.05
CA TYR A 160 9.58 -6.12 -4.28
C TYR A 160 10.49 -7.05 -5.08
N TYR A 161 10.88 -6.63 -6.29
CA TYR A 161 11.67 -7.43 -7.24
C TYR A 161 12.88 -8.11 -6.59
N ASN A 162 13.51 -7.40 -5.66
CA ASN A 162 14.70 -7.89 -4.99
C ASN A 162 14.45 -8.42 -3.61
N SER A 163 13.23 -8.43 -3.08
CA SER A 163 12.97 -8.99 -1.75
C SER A 163 11.85 -10.04 -1.80
N PRO A 164 11.97 -11.07 -2.65
CA PRO A 164 10.95 -12.13 -2.75
C PRO A 164 10.72 -12.83 -1.41
N ASN A 165 11.79 -12.96 -0.60
CA ASN A 165 11.76 -13.53 0.75
C ASN A 165 10.86 -12.74 1.71
N LEU A 166 10.61 -11.45 1.47
CA LEU A 166 9.69 -10.64 2.28
C LEU A 166 8.22 -10.83 1.87
N VAL A 167 7.96 -11.18 0.61
CA VAL A 167 6.60 -11.34 0.08
C VAL A 167 6.11 -12.77 0.24
N LYS A 168 7.02 -13.75 0.30
CA LYS A 168 6.75 -15.17 0.47
C LYS A 168 5.92 -15.77 -0.69
N CYS A 169 6.18 -15.32 -1.92
CA CYS A 169 5.40 -15.70 -3.11
C CYS A 169 5.25 -17.22 -3.28
N THR A 170 6.34 -17.97 -3.19
CA THR A 170 6.33 -19.44 -3.30
C THR A 170 5.54 -20.10 -2.17
N GLU A 171 5.74 -19.63 -0.93
CA GLU A 171 5.03 -20.19 0.24
C GLU A 171 3.52 -19.92 0.19
N LEU A 172 3.10 -18.84 -0.47
CA LEU A 172 1.71 -18.41 -0.58
C LEU A 172 1.07 -18.78 -1.94
N ASN A 173 1.76 -19.53 -2.79
CA ASN A 173 1.31 -19.88 -4.15
C ASN A 173 0.81 -18.65 -4.93
N CYS A 174 1.61 -17.58 -4.94
CA CYS A 174 1.19 -16.31 -5.53
C CYS A 174 0.85 -16.46 -7.03
N PRO A 175 -0.36 -16.09 -7.47
CA PRO A 175 -0.84 -16.34 -8.83
C PRO A 175 -0.15 -15.48 -9.91
N ILE A 176 0.54 -14.42 -9.51
CA ILE A 176 1.23 -13.48 -10.42
C ILE A 176 2.76 -13.54 -10.27
N GLN A 177 3.30 -14.60 -9.65
CA GLN A 177 4.74 -14.67 -9.36
C GLN A 177 5.60 -14.70 -10.63
N ASP A 178 5.16 -15.42 -11.66
CA ASP A 178 5.95 -15.69 -12.87
C ASP A 178 6.07 -14.45 -13.77
N THR A 179 5.10 -13.56 -13.66
CA THR A 179 5.02 -12.31 -14.43
C THR A 179 5.59 -11.11 -13.65
N CYS A 180 6.00 -11.31 -12.39
CA CYS A 180 6.52 -10.27 -11.50
C CYS A 180 8.01 -9.92 -11.73
N ALA A 181 8.48 -9.94 -12.97
CA ALA A 181 9.86 -9.59 -13.31
C ALA A 181 10.07 -8.06 -13.43
N PRO A 182 11.27 -7.54 -13.12
CA PRO A 182 11.65 -6.16 -13.42
C PRO A 182 11.35 -5.79 -14.86
N LEU A 183 10.91 -4.56 -15.10
CA LEU A 183 10.90 -4.01 -16.45
C LEU A 183 12.34 -3.84 -16.93
N SER A 184 12.59 -4.20 -18.19
CA SER A 184 13.87 -3.95 -18.86
C SER A 184 14.06 -2.47 -19.18
N GLU A 185 12.96 -1.76 -19.44
CA GLU A 185 12.93 -0.35 -19.85
C GLU A 185 11.74 0.39 -19.20
N PRO A 186 11.81 1.74 -19.10
CA PRO A 186 10.67 2.52 -18.66
C PRO A 186 9.48 2.36 -19.61
N LYS A 187 8.25 2.54 -19.09
CA LYS A 187 7.07 2.67 -19.96
C LYS A 187 7.29 3.75 -21.03
N GLU A 188 6.80 3.52 -22.23
CA GLU A 188 6.91 4.46 -23.35
C GLU A 188 6.43 5.87 -22.94
N GLY A 189 7.19 6.91 -23.33
CA GLY A 189 6.90 8.32 -22.99
C GLY A 189 7.06 8.72 -21.51
N SER A 190 7.17 7.76 -20.59
CA SER A 190 7.18 8.06 -19.16
C SER A 190 8.42 8.82 -18.71
N LEU A 191 9.61 8.47 -19.24
CA LEU A 191 10.86 9.14 -18.89
C LEU A 191 10.89 10.60 -19.37
N GLU A 192 10.32 10.87 -20.55
CA GLU A 192 10.16 12.22 -21.08
C GLU A 192 9.22 13.06 -20.19
N LEU A 193 8.09 12.50 -19.78
CA LEU A 193 7.17 13.16 -18.85
C LEU A 193 7.85 13.50 -17.52
N ILE A 194 8.60 12.56 -16.94
CA ILE A 194 9.31 12.79 -15.67
C ILE A 194 10.35 13.91 -15.81
N LYS A 195 11.13 13.93 -16.90
CA LYS A 195 12.08 15.01 -17.18
C LYS A 195 11.37 16.35 -17.37
N ARG A 196 10.25 16.37 -18.09
CA ARG A 196 9.43 17.57 -18.32
C ARG A 196 8.80 18.13 -17.04
N LEU A 197 8.61 17.30 -16.02
CA LEU A 197 8.15 17.74 -14.69
C LEU A 197 9.28 18.33 -13.84
N GLY A 198 10.52 18.31 -14.33
CA GLY A 198 11.71 18.91 -13.71
C GLY A 198 12.57 17.93 -12.90
N PHE A 199 12.31 16.62 -12.96
CA PHE A 199 13.11 15.64 -12.23
C PHE A 199 14.40 15.28 -12.99
N ASP A 200 15.53 15.33 -12.29
CA ASP A 200 16.83 14.83 -12.79
C ASP A 200 16.89 13.31 -12.61
N VAL A 201 16.65 12.59 -13.71
CA VAL A 201 16.56 11.14 -13.75
C VAL A 201 17.37 10.52 -14.88
N GLU A 202 18.06 9.43 -14.53
CA GLU A 202 18.91 8.65 -15.43
C GLU A 202 18.48 7.18 -15.38
N PHE A 203 18.27 6.57 -16.55
CA PHE A 203 18.05 5.13 -16.63
C PHE A 203 19.38 4.39 -16.51
N VAL A 204 19.41 3.41 -15.61
CA VAL A 204 20.57 2.57 -15.36
C VAL A 204 20.16 1.12 -15.65
N PRO A 205 20.79 0.45 -16.63
CA PRO A 205 20.53 -0.96 -16.90
C PRO A 205 21.01 -1.83 -15.73
N SER A 206 20.52 -3.07 -15.65
CA SER A 206 20.98 -4.01 -14.63
C SER A 206 22.49 -4.27 -14.77
N ALA A 207 23.22 -4.16 -13.67
CA ALA A 207 24.56 -4.73 -13.56
C ALA A 207 24.45 -6.18 -13.04
N ASN A 208 25.49 -7.00 -13.24
CA ASN A 208 25.59 -8.29 -12.55
C ASN A 208 25.83 -8.05 -11.05
N GLY A 209 24.75 -7.86 -10.30
CA GLY A 209 24.74 -7.62 -8.85
C GLY A 209 24.26 -8.83 -8.05
N LYS A 210 24.47 -8.81 -6.73
CA LYS A 210 23.95 -9.85 -5.83
C LYS A 210 22.46 -9.63 -5.59
N ALA A 211 21.69 -10.71 -5.56
CA ALA A 211 20.30 -10.69 -5.09
C ALA A 211 20.25 -10.27 -3.61
N CYS A 212 19.15 -9.65 -3.18
CA CYS A 212 19.01 -9.25 -1.78
C CYS A 212 18.92 -10.48 -0.86
N GLY A 213 19.72 -10.48 0.20
CA GLY A 213 19.64 -11.50 1.26
C GLY A 213 18.70 -11.14 2.42
N VAL A 214 18.08 -9.95 2.42
CA VAL A 214 17.30 -9.47 3.57
C VAL A 214 16.02 -10.31 3.75
N SER A 215 15.89 -10.93 4.93
CA SER A 215 14.70 -11.65 5.39
C SER A 215 13.79 -10.74 6.22
N GLY A 216 12.61 -11.23 6.61
CA GLY A 216 11.72 -10.50 7.51
C GLY A 216 12.34 -10.23 8.88
N GLU A 217 13.19 -11.14 9.37
CA GLU A 217 13.90 -11.06 10.65
C GLU A 217 15.02 -10.03 10.60
N ASP A 218 15.72 -9.95 9.46
CA ASP A 218 16.85 -9.05 9.26
C ASP A 218 16.48 -7.70 8.68
N ARG A 219 15.19 -7.50 8.36
CA ARG A 219 14.68 -6.28 7.74
C ARG A 219 15.08 -5.02 8.50
N LEU A 220 15.15 -5.10 9.83
CA LEU A 220 15.50 -3.99 10.71
C LEU A 220 16.95 -3.51 10.56
N ARG A 221 17.84 -4.36 10.01
CA ARG A 221 19.25 -4.03 9.78
C ARG A 221 19.47 -3.32 8.45
N CYS A 222 18.46 -3.30 7.57
CA CYS A 222 18.54 -2.66 6.26
C CYS A 222 17.99 -1.22 6.33
N PRO A 223 18.81 -0.19 6.07
CA PRO A 223 18.35 1.20 6.12
C PRO A 223 17.44 1.56 4.94
N SER A 224 17.52 0.82 3.83
CA SER A 224 16.79 1.15 2.61
C SER A 224 15.34 0.67 2.64
N CYS A 225 14.42 1.45 2.07
CA CYS A 225 13.07 0.97 1.79
C CYS A 225 13.09 0.07 0.55
N CYS A 226 12.45 -1.09 0.60
CA CYS A 226 12.42 -2.03 -0.53
C CYS A 226 11.79 -1.44 -1.80
N THR A 227 10.92 -0.41 -1.68
CA THR A 227 10.34 0.29 -2.85
C THR A 227 11.29 1.29 -3.48
N THR A 228 12.37 1.69 -2.80
CA THR A 228 13.42 2.62 -3.26
C THR A 228 14.80 2.01 -3.04
N CYS A 229 14.93 0.70 -3.20
CA CYS A 229 16.09 -0.05 -2.75
C CYS A 229 17.36 0.38 -3.49
N TYR A 230 18.19 1.20 -2.86
CA TYR A 230 19.42 1.70 -3.45
C TYR A 230 20.62 0.75 -3.30
N PHE A 231 20.41 -0.45 -2.74
CA PHE A 231 21.41 -1.53 -2.70
C PHE A 231 21.28 -2.50 -3.88
N SER A 232 20.16 -2.45 -4.62
CA SER A 232 19.98 -3.34 -5.76
C SER A 232 20.64 -2.74 -7.00
N SER A 233 21.76 -3.33 -7.39
CA SER A 233 22.38 -3.08 -8.70
C SER A 233 22.03 -4.16 -9.73
N ASN A 234 21.35 -5.23 -9.33
CA ASN A 234 21.03 -6.39 -10.14
C ASN A 234 19.78 -6.25 -11.02
N ILE A 235 19.12 -5.09 -11.02
CA ILE A 235 17.94 -4.83 -11.85
C ILE A 235 18.06 -3.47 -12.55
N PRO A 236 17.37 -3.27 -13.68
CA PRO A 236 17.24 -1.95 -14.28
C PRO A 236 16.46 -1.02 -13.35
N HIS A 237 16.89 0.23 -13.26
CA HIS A 237 16.30 1.22 -12.36
C HIS A 237 16.52 2.65 -12.87
N LEU A 238 15.84 3.60 -12.23
CA LEU A 238 16.03 5.03 -12.43
C LEU A 238 16.81 5.60 -11.25
N LEU A 239 17.98 6.16 -11.53
CA LEU A 239 18.75 6.94 -10.58
C LEU A 239 18.22 8.37 -10.56
N VAL A 240 17.81 8.84 -9.39
CA VAL A 240 17.23 10.18 -9.19
C VAL A 240 18.21 11.06 -8.43
N ARG A 241 18.49 12.25 -8.97
CA ARG A 241 19.42 13.22 -8.41
C ARG A 241 18.69 14.47 -7.90
N GLY A 242 19.42 15.32 -7.18
CA GLY A 242 18.88 16.55 -6.60
C GLY A 242 18.11 16.35 -5.30
N ASN A 243 17.36 17.37 -4.91
CA ASN A 243 16.59 17.36 -3.65
C ASN A 243 15.20 16.73 -3.88
N VAL A 244 15.09 15.43 -3.67
CA VAL A 244 13.83 14.66 -3.81
C VAL A 244 13.48 13.95 -2.51
N ASN A 245 12.19 13.73 -2.27
CA ASN A 245 11.67 12.98 -1.13
C ASN A 245 11.15 11.58 -1.55
N LEU A 246 10.61 10.78 -0.61
CA LEU A 246 10.08 9.44 -0.94
C LEU A 246 8.81 9.48 -1.78
N GLY A 247 8.02 10.55 -1.69
CA GLY A 247 6.84 10.80 -2.52
C GLY A 247 7.20 11.07 -3.97
N ASP A 248 8.24 11.85 -4.23
CA ASP A 248 8.79 12.05 -5.58
C ASP A 248 9.24 10.72 -6.19
N LEU A 249 10.00 9.93 -5.43
CA LEU A 249 10.41 8.60 -5.88
C LEU A 249 9.19 7.70 -6.14
N ALA A 250 8.15 7.75 -5.29
CA ALA A 250 6.92 6.98 -5.49
C ALA A 250 6.16 7.39 -6.75
N PHE A 251 6.09 8.69 -7.03
CA PHE A 251 5.48 9.22 -8.24
C PHE A 251 6.24 8.79 -9.50
N ILE A 252 7.58 8.87 -9.48
CA ILE A 252 8.41 8.43 -10.61
C ILE A 252 8.17 6.93 -10.88
N ARG A 253 8.12 6.09 -9.83
CA ARG A 253 7.79 4.65 -9.99
C ARG A 253 6.42 4.43 -10.58
N PHE A 254 5.41 5.14 -10.07
CA PHE A 254 4.03 5.01 -10.54
C PHE A 254 3.92 5.31 -12.04
N THR A 255 4.56 6.40 -12.47
CA THR A 255 4.55 6.87 -13.86
C THR A 255 5.34 5.95 -14.79
N THR A 256 6.54 5.52 -14.36
CA THR A 256 7.47 4.78 -15.22
C THR A 256 7.31 3.27 -15.16
N GLY A 257 6.68 2.75 -14.10
CA GLY A 257 6.62 1.32 -13.79
C GLY A 257 7.95 0.72 -13.29
N MET A 258 9.01 1.53 -13.21
CA MET A 258 10.35 1.07 -12.82
C MET A 258 10.68 1.41 -11.38
N MET A 259 11.69 0.75 -10.80
CA MET A 259 12.25 1.19 -9.53
C MET A 259 12.92 2.56 -9.72
N ALA A 260 12.61 3.50 -8.82
CA ALA A 260 13.24 4.82 -8.76
C ALA A 260 13.93 4.96 -7.41
N MET A 261 15.21 5.31 -7.42
CA MET A 261 16.04 5.32 -6.22
C MET A 261 16.99 6.51 -6.19
N GLN A 262 17.27 6.97 -4.98
CA GLN A 262 18.35 7.91 -4.68
C GLN A 262 19.16 7.32 -3.51
N PRO A 263 20.44 6.98 -3.71
CA PRO A 263 21.29 6.47 -2.63
C PRO A 263 21.25 7.37 -1.39
N GLY A 264 21.06 6.76 -0.22
CA GLY A 264 20.98 7.46 1.07
C GLY A 264 19.64 8.12 1.38
N ARG A 265 18.67 8.12 0.44
CA ARG A 265 17.32 8.64 0.70
C ARG A 265 16.50 7.62 1.50
N ASN A 266 16.17 7.98 2.74
CA ASN A 266 15.38 7.16 3.67
C ASN A 266 14.14 7.93 4.15
N ASP A 267 13.24 7.20 4.82
CA ASP A 267 12.15 7.80 5.58
C ASP A 267 12.76 8.51 6.78
N ASP A 268 12.56 9.82 6.87
CA ASP A 268 13.08 10.69 7.92
C ASP A 268 12.02 11.00 8.99
N GLY A 269 10.84 10.38 8.90
CA GLY A 269 9.70 10.66 9.80
C GLY A 269 9.00 11.99 9.51
N SER A 270 9.34 12.68 8.41
CA SER A 270 8.66 13.90 8.00
C SER A 270 7.19 13.64 7.66
N LYS A 271 6.29 14.53 8.09
CA LYS A 271 4.88 14.50 7.68
C LYS A 271 4.70 14.77 6.18
N GLU A 272 5.69 15.40 5.55
CA GLU A 272 5.70 15.71 4.12
C GLU A 272 6.33 14.59 3.28
N ILE A 273 6.67 13.44 3.88
CA ILE A 273 7.43 12.36 3.22
C ILE A 273 6.74 11.81 1.96
N GLY A 274 5.41 11.92 1.87
CA GLY A 274 4.60 11.50 0.73
C GLY A 274 4.22 12.63 -0.23
N LYS A 275 4.63 13.88 0.01
CA LYS A 275 4.32 15.01 -0.87
C LYS A 275 5.12 14.90 -2.16
N ILE A 276 4.51 15.19 -3.31
CA ILE A 276 5.23 15.29 -4.58
C ILE A 276 5.58 16.76 -4.81
N THR A 277 6.84 17.01 -5.18
CA THR A 277 7.33 18.32 -5.59
C THR A 277 7.68 18.24 -7.06
N PHE A 278 6.93 18.95 -7.91
CA PHE A 278 7.24 19.05 -9.34
C PHE A 278 8.15 20.28 -9.58
N PRO A 279 9.46 20.13 -9.82
CA PRO A 279 10.36 21.28 -9.85
C PRO A 279 9.99 22.35 -10.90
N ASP A 280 9.48 21.92 -12.06
CA ASP A 280 9.07 22.84 -13.14
C ASP A 280 7.63 23.38 -12.96
N TYR A 281 6.86 22.82 -12.02
CA TYR A 281 5.46 23.20 -11.73
C TYR A 281 5.20 23.30 -10.21
N PRO A 282 5.93 24.17 -9.49
CA PRO A 282 5.87 24.25 -8.03
C PRO A 282 4.49 24.66 -7.48
N GLU A 283 3.63 25.27 -8.32
CA GLU A 283 2.25 25.59 -7.98
C GLU A 283 1.34 24.35 -7.78
N ILE A 284 1.75 23.18 -8.27
CA ILE A 284 1.03 21.93 -8.07
C ILE A 284 1.54 21.31 -6.75
N ASP A 285 1.01 21.78 -5.63
CA ASP A 285 1.54 21.50 -4.29
C ASP A 285 0.69 20.54 -3.45
N ASN A 286 -0.43 20.08 -3.99
CA ASN A 286 -1.39 19.22 -3.33
C ASN A 286 -1.35 17.76 -3.82
N ALA A 287 -0.34 17.42 -4.63
CA ALA A 287 -0.09 16.05 -5.08
C ALA A 287 0.66 15.27 -4.01
N GLN A 288 0.27 14.01 -3.84
CA GLN A 288 0.95 13.09 -2.94
C GLN A 288 1.11 11.73 -3.61
N ALA A 289 2.18 11.03 -3.27
CA ALA A 289 2.35 9.63 -3.56
C ALA A 289 3.09 8.95 -2.41
N LEU A 290 2.64 7.77 -2.00
CA LEU A 290 3.36 6.99 -1.00
C LEU A 290 3.41 5.52 -1.41
N ASN A 291 4.60 4.94 -1.34
CA ASN A 291 4.92 3.61 -1.86
C ASN A 291 4.66 3.51 -3.38
N SER A 292 3.42 3.29 -3.80
CA SER A 292 2.98 3.26 -5.21
C SER A 292 1.53 3.72 -5.37
N TRP A 293 1.02 4.48 -4.42
CA TRP A 293 -0.36 4.94 -4.42
C TRP A 293 -0.39 6.43 -4.67
N TRP A 294 -1.32 6.86 -5.52
CA TRP A 294 -1.73 8.25 -5.66
C TRP A 294 -3.01 8.43 -4.84
N PRO A 295 -2.92 8.88 -3.57
CA PRO A 295 -4.08 9.05 -2.71
C PRO A 295 -4.97 10.20 -3.20
N LEU A 296 -6.27 9.93 -3.21
CA LEU A 296 -7.33 10.91 -3.37
C LEU A 296 -8.39 10.66 -2.31
N SER A 297 -8.75 11.68 -1.55
CA SER A 297 -9.86 11.63 -0.62
C SER A 297 -10.65 12.93 -0.62
N ARG A 298 -11.98 12.83 -0.51
CA ARG A 298 -12.94 13.95 -0.50
C ARG A 298 -13.88 13.93 0.71
N ASN A 299 -13.67 13.01 1.64
CA ASN A 299 -14.65 12.68 2.69
C ASN A 299 -13.95 12.22 3.98
N ILE A 300 -12.87 12.89 4.35
CA ILE A 300 -12.01 12.48 5.45
C ILE A 300 -12.72 12.57 6.81
N GLU A 301 -13.61 13.54 6.96
CA GLU A 301 -14.47 13.72 8.14
C GLU A 301 -15.29 12.44 8.48
N LYS A 302 -15.54 11.58 7.50
CA LYS A 302 -16.30 10.33 7.66
C LYS A 302 -15.43 9.17 8.16
N CYS A 303 -14.12 9.38 8.33
CA CYS A 303 -13.22 8.39 8.92
C CYS A 303 -13.64 8.03 10.36
N PHE A 304 -13.26 6.83 10.81
CA PHE A 304 -13.47 6.38 12.19
C PHE A 304 -12.55 7.07 13.20
N GLY A 305 -11.53 7.81 12.74
CA GLY A 305 -10.62 8.55 13.62
C GLY A 305 -9.68 7.66 14.43
N CYS A 306 -9.42 6.44 13.94
CA CYS A 306 -8.57 5.48 14.63
C CYS A 306 -7.16 6.05 14.83
N LYS A 307 -6.68 6.06 16.08
CA LYS A 307 -5.36 6.60 16.46
C LYS A 307 -4.18 5.97 15.70
N TYR A 308 -4.37 4.74 15.22
CA TYR A 308 -3.34 3.96 14.51
C TYR A 308 -3.36 4.12 12.97
N CYS A 309 -4.31 4.90 12.42
CA CYS A 309 -4.56 4.99 10.99
C CYS A 309 -3.62 5.99 10.30
N ILE A 310 -3.06 5.61 9.14
CA ILE A 310 -2.18 6.47 8.32
C ILE A 310 -2.85 7.77 7.85
N VAL A 311 -4.19 7.83 7.91
CA VAL A 311 -4.96 9.05 7.72
C VAL A 311 -4.32 10.17 8.57
N SER A 312 -3.97 9.96 9.84
CA SER A 312 -3.29 10.98 10.66
C SER A 312 -2.01 11.56 10.06
N GLU A 313 -1.27 10.80 9.25
CA GLU A 313 -0.02 11.24 8.60
C GLU A 313 -0.30 12.24 7.46
N TYR A 314 -1.47 12.18 6.84
CA TYR A 314 -1.88 13.11 5.79
C TYR A 314 -2.48 14.42 6.33
N TYR A 315 -2.63 14.57 7.66
CA TYR A 315 -3.23 15.77 8.28
C TYR A 315 -2.23 16.63 9.02
N ASN A 316 -2.26 17.89 8.63
CA ASN A 316 -1.81 19.01 9.45
C ASN A 316 -2.78 19.20 10.63
N GLU A 317 -2.26 19.62 11.77
CA GLU A 317 -2.90 19.69 13.10
C GLU A 317 -4.15 20.60 13.19
N THR A 318 -4.57 21.20 12.08
CA THR A 318 -5.57 22.27 12.01
C THR A 318 -7.02 21.79 11.93
N LYS A 319 -7.29 20.48 11.88
CA LYS A 319 -8.64 19.87 11.76
C LYS A 319 -9.48 20.39 10.56
N LYS A 320 -8.87 21.12 9.61
CA LYS A 320 -9.58 21.82 8.52
C LYS A 320 -9.51 21.14 7.15
N ASN A 321 -8.56 20.24 6.92
CA ASN A 321 -8.45 19.58 5.60
C ASN A 321 -9.43 18.41 5.47
N THR A 322 -10.47 18.62 4.67
CA THR A 322 -11.49 17.61 4.33
C THR A 322 -11.08 16.73 3.14
N ASP A 323 -10.04 17.14 2.41
CA ASP A 323 -9.65 16.64 1.09
C ASP A 323 -8.13 16.41 0.99
N VAL A 324 -7.73 15.39 0.21
CA VAL A 324 -6.32 15.08 -0.11
C VAL A 324 -6.23 14.76 -1.60
N GLY A 325 -5.22 15.31 -2.28
CA GLY A 325 -4.90 14.96 -3.66
C GLY A 325 -5.90 15.44 -4.72
N PHE A 326 -5.68 14.96 -5.94
CA PHE A 326 -6.54 15.14 -7.11
C PHE A 326 -6.46 13.90 -8.02
N PRO A 327 -7.41 13.62 -8.92
CA PRO A 327 -7.28 12.51 -9.89
C PRO A 327 -6.03 12.65 -10.77
N PRO A 328 -5.24 11.58 -11.04
CA PRO A 328 -4.05 11.66 -11.89
C PRO A 328 -4.29 12.29 -13.27
N SER A 329 -5.50 12.15 -13.83
CA SER A 329 -5.89 12.76 -15.10
C SER A 329 -5.85 14.30 -15.09
N GLU A 330 -6.03 14.93 -13.93
CA GLU A 330 -5.97 16.40 -13.82
C GLU A 330 -4.54 16.95 -13.80
N LEU A 331 -3.50 16.10 -13.70
CA LEU A 331 -2.11 16.56 -13.67
C LEU A 331 -1.77 17.37 -14.93
N VAL A 332 -2.19 16.86 -16.09
CA VAL A 332 -1.97 17.51 -17.39
C VAL A 332 -2.64 18.88 -17.44
N ASP A 333 -3.91 18.96 -17.05
CA ASP A 333 -4.64 20.23 -17.02
C ASP A 333 -3.96 21.26 -16.11
N ARG A 334 -3.43 20.81 -14.97
CA ARG A 334 -2.70 21.66 -14.03
C ARG A 334 -1.36 22.14 -14.58
N MET A 335 -0.62 21.29 -15.30
CA MET A 335 0.61 21.67 -16.00
C MET A 335 0.36 22.76 -17.06
N PHE A 336 -0.78 22.69 -17.75
CA PHE A 336 -1.12 23.62 -18.83
C PHE A 336 -2.01 24.80 -18.40
N ALA A 337 -2.44 24.87 -17.15
CA ALA A 337 -3.26 25.97 -16.63
C ALA A 337 -2.58 27.35 -16.77
N LYS A 338 -1.25 27.39 -16.82
CA LYS A 338 -0.46 28.62 -17.08
C LYS A 338 -0.57 29.16 -18.51
N ASN A 339 -0.93 28.34 -19.51
CA ASN A 339 -1.06 28.79 -20.90
C ASN A 339 -2.40 29.51 -21.19
N LYS A 340 -3.22 29.77 -20.16
CA LYS A 340 -4.50 30.50 -20.26
C LYS A 340 -4.47 31.89 -19.62
N LYS A 341 -3.30 32.46 -19.32
CA LYS A 341 -3.16 33.84 -18.86
C LYS A 341 -2.35 34.68 -19.82
#